data_AF-A0A7C4NLE0-F1
#
_entry.id   AF-A0A7C4NLE0-F1
#
_cell.length_a   1.000
_cell.length_b   1.000
_cell.length_c   1.000
_cell.angle_alpha   90.00
_cell.angle_beta   90.00
_cell.angle_gamma   90.00
#
_symmetry.space_group_name_H-M   'P 1'
#
loop_
_entity.id
_entity.type
_entity.pdbx_description
1 polymer ?
#
loop_
_entity_poly.entity_id
_entity_poly.type
_entity_poly.pdbx_seq_one_letter_code
_entity_poly.pdbx_strand_id
1 'polypeptide(L)'
;MDLAKKLGWRRREFVIDKNKVTFREVISLLRDLENIISGDINEFIILVNGVNIKLLNGLDTEIAIDAVIDIFPPAAGGIGFS
;
A
#
# COMPACT_ATOMS: atom_id res chain seq x y z
N MET A 1 4.61 13.52 4.23
CA MET A 1 4.69 13.35 2.77
C MET A 1 3.28 13.32 2.19
N ASP A 2 2.99 14.00 1.09
CA ASP A 2 1.70 13.84 0.38
C ASP A 2 1.84 12.73 -0.69
N LEU A 3 1.39 11.52 -0.35
CA LEU A 3 1.50 10.34 -1.22
C LEU A 3 0.60 10.46 -2.46
N ALA A 4 -0.62 10.98 -2.31
CA ALA A 4 -1.56 11.12 -3.42
C ALA A 4 -1.03 12.12 -4.46
N LYS A 5 -0.43 13.23 -4.01
CA LYS A 5 0.21 14.20 -4.91
C LYS A 5 1.38 13.60 -5.68
N LYS A 6 2.19 12.74 -5.05
CA LYS A 6 3.31 12.05 -5.72
C LYS A 6 2.84 11.04 -6.76
N LEU A 7 1.78 10.31 -6.44
CA LEU A 7 1.20 9.29 -7.32
C LEU A 7 0.36 9.90 -8.46
N GLY A 8 -0.19 11.10 -8.26
CA GLY A 8 -1.16 11.70 -9.17
C GLY A 8 -2.56 11.08 -9.06
N TRP A 9 -2.78 10.20 -8.09
CA TRP A 9 -4.06 9.54 -7.83
C TRP A 9 -4.23 9.26 -6.34
N ARG A 10 -5.50 9.20 -5.91
CA ARG A 10 -5.88 8.87 -4.52
C ARG A 10 -6.45 7.45 -4.38
N ARG A 11 -7.02 6.90 -5.44
CA ARG A 11 -7.59 5.54 -5.51
C ARG A 11 -7.36 4.97 -6.90
N ARG A 12 -7.05 3.68 -6.96
CA ARG A 12 -7.01 2.89 -8.19
C ARG A 12 -7.71 1.57 -7.96
N GLU A 13 -8.35 1.09 -9.02
CA GLU A 13 -8.99 -0.21 -9.08
C GLU A 13 -8.45 -0.92 -10.31
N PHE A 14 -8.14 -2.20 -10.18
CA PHE A 14 -7.58 -3.01 -11.24
C PHE A 14 -7.95 -4.47 -11.00
N VAL A 15 -8.01 -5.22 -12.09
CA VAL A 15 -8.31 -6.65 -12.09
C VAL A 15 -7.02 -7.38 -12.41
N ILE A 16 -6.72 -8.43 -11.63
CA ILE A 16 -5.56 -9.29 -11.85
C ILE A 16 -6.11 -10.66 -12.25
N ASP A 17 -5.75 -11.11 -13.45
CA ASP A 17 -6.12 -12.44 -13.95
C ASP A 17 -5.16 -13.50 -13.39
N LYS A 18 -5.24 -13.72 -12.07
CA LYS A 18 -4.49 -14.74 -11.34
C LYS A 18 -5.35 -15.34 -10.23
N ASN A 19 -5.21 -16.65 -10.04
CA ASN A 19 -5.93 -17.38 -8.99
C ASN A 19 -5.44 -17.03 -7.57
N LYS A 20 -4.17 -16.65 -7.43
CA LYS A 20 -3.55 -16.21 -6.18
C LYS A 20 -2.59 -15.08 -6.49
N VAL A 21 -2.60 -14.05 -5.65
CA VAL A 21 -1.70 -12.90 -5.79
C VAL A 21 -1.26 -12.42 -4.41
N THR A 22 0.02 -12.11 -4.29
CA THR A 22 0.59 -11.54 -3.07
C THR A 22 0.60 -10.02 -3.12
N PHE A 23 0.73 -9.37 -1.96
CA PHE A 23 0.88 -7.91 -1.90
C PHE A 23 2.10 -7.44 -2.72
N ARG A 24 3.22 -8.18 -2.70
CA ARG A 24 4.40 -7.92 -3.53
C ARG A 24 4.06 -7.85 -5.01
N GLU A 25 3.29 -8.81 -5.50
CA GLU A 25 2.88 -8.83 -6.90
C GLU A 25 1.94 -7.66 -7.21
N VAL A 26 1.02 -7.32 -6.29
CA VAL A 26 0.15 -6.15 -6.44
C VAL A 26 0.95 -4.86 -6.61
N ILE A 27 1.92 -4.59 -5.73
CA ILE A 27 2.72 -3.36 -5.82
C ILE A 27 3.59 -3.33 -7.08
N SER A 28 4.08 -4.48 -7.56
CA SER A 28 4.89 -4.55 -8.79
C SER A 28 4.12 -4.17 -10.06
N LEU A 29 2.78 -4.27 -10.04
CA LEU A 29 1.91 -3.79 -11.12
C LEU A 29 1.77 -2.25 -11.10
N LEU A 30 1.99 -1.64 -9.94
CA LEU A 30 1.92 -0.20 -9.71
C LEU A 30 3.35 0.35 -9.54
N ARG A 31 4.12 0.39 -10.63
CA ARG A 31 5.54 0.81 -10.60
C ARG A 31 5.76 2.17 -9.91
N ASP A 32 4.82 3.10 -10.06
CA ASP A 32 4.83 4.40 -9.39
C ASP A 32 4.76 4.26 -7.87
N LEU A 33 3.87 3.40 -7.37
CA LEU A 33 3.78 3.05 -5.96
C LEU A 33 5.01 2.27 -5.48
N GLU A 34 5.44 1.24 -6.23
CA GLU A 34 6.62 0.43 -5.91
C GLU A 34 7.85 1.29 -5.71
N ASN A 35 8.11 2.24 -6.62
CA ASN A 35 9.25 3.16 -6.52
C ASN A 35 9.20 4.05 -5.28
N ILE A 36 8.02 4.33 -4.73
CA ILE A 36 7.87 5.16 -3.53
C ILE A 36 8.04 4.32 -2.26
N ILE A 37 7.49 3.12 -2.21
CA ILE A 37 7.48 2.28 -0.99
C ILE A 37 8.68 1.35 -0.87
N SER A 38 9.39 1.05 -1.96
CA SER A 38 10.54 0.13 -1.98
C SER A 38 11.73 0.62 -1.16
N GLY A 39 11.84 1.93 -0.90
CA GLY A 39 12.91 2.52 -0.09
C GLY A 39 12.85 2.13 1.38
N ASP A 40 11.64 2.10 1.96
CA ASP A 40 11.40 1.55 3.30
C ASP A 40 9.90 1.31 3.53
N ILE A 41 9.43 0.10 3.21
CA ILE A 41 8.02 -0.29 3.40
C ILE A 41 7.59 -0.20 4.88
N ASN A 42 8.53 -0.26 5.83
CA ASN A 42 8.21 -0.25 7.24
C ASN A 42 7.76 1.11 7.75
N GLU A 43 8.11 2.19 7.05
CA GLU A 43 7.66 3.55 7.35
C GLU A 43 6.19 3.78 6.96
N PHE A 44 5.63 2.93 6.10
CA PHE A 44 4.24 3.00 5.67
C PHE A 44 3.35 2.17 6.60
N ILE A 45 2.14 2.67 6.84
CA ILE A 45 1.06 1.87 7.39
C ILE A 45 0.28 1.31 6.21
N ILE A 46 0.32 -0.01 6.04
CA ILE A 46 -0.38 -0.73 4.97
C ILE A 46 -1.43 -1.61 5.63
N LEU A 47 -2.68 -1.40 5.24
CA LEU A 47 -3.81 -2.17 5.71
C LEU A 47 -4.39 -2.99 4.55
N VAL A 48 -4.58 -4.29 4.78
CA VAL A 48 -5.31 -5.17 3.88
C VAL A 48 -6.63 -5.51 4.58
N ASN A 49 -7.76 -5.06 4.02
CA ASN A 49 -9.08 -5.14 4.64
C ASN A 49 -9.11 -4.63 6.09
N GLY A 50 -8.41 -3.52 6.36
CA GLY A 50 -8.31 -2.90 7.69
C GLY A 50 -7.30 -3.56 8.64
N VAL A 51 -6.68 -4.68 8.28
CA VAL A 51 -5.66 -5.35 9.10
C VAL A 51 -4.26 -4.93 8.67
N ASN A 52 -3.42 -4.53 9.63
CA ASN A 52 -2.05 -4.15 9.33
C ASN A 52 -1.27 -5.34 8.73
N ILE A 53 -0.64 -5.12 7.58
CA ILE A 53 0.07 -6.17 6.84
C ILE A 53 1.22 -6.82 7.63
N LYS A 54 1.78 -6.11 8.62
CA LYS A 54 2.80 -6.61 9.54
C LYS A 54 2.27 -7.67 10.52
N LEU A 55 0.95 -7.71 10.73
CA LEU A 55 0.27 -8.76 11.51
C LEU A 55 -0.14 -9.96 10.62
N LEU A 56 0.07 -9.84 9.31
CA LEU A 56 -0.12 -10.89 8.31
C LEU A 56 1.25 -11.42 7.89
N ASN A 57 1.44 -11.69 6.59
CA ASN A 57 2.71 -12.17 6.02
C ASN A 57 3.50 -11.07 5.31
N GLY A 58 3.29 -9.79 5.66
CA GLY A 58 4.00 -8.68 5.02
C GLY A 58 3.82 -8.68 3.50
N LEU A 59 4.91 -8.54 2.76
CA LEU A 59 4.92 -8.58 1.29
C LEU A 59 4.33 -9.87 0.69
N ASP A 60 4.38 -10.97 1.42
CA ASP A 60 3.92 -12.28 0.96
C ASP A 60 2.48 -12.57 1.43
N THR A 61 1.78 -11.56 1.95
CA THR A 61 0.34 -11.62 2.26
C THR A 61 -0.45 -11.90 0.98
N GLU A 62 -1.20 -13.00 0.97
CA GLU A 62 -2.15 -13.34 -0.11
C GLU A 62 -3.32 -12.35 -0.07
N ILE A 63 -3.63 -11.75 -1.21
CA ILE A 63 -4.69 -10.76 -1.37
C ILE A 63 -5.94 -11.48 -1.87
N ALA A 64 -7.00 -11.39 -1.07
CA ALA A 64 -8.29 -11.96 -1.42
C ALA A 64 -8.96 -11.23 -2.58
N ILE A 65 -9.93 -11.88 -3.21
CA ILE A 65 -10.82 -11.24 -4.19
C ILE A 65 -11.52 -10.05 -3.51
N ASP A 66 -11.66 -8.95 -4.25
CA ASP A 66 -12.27 -7.68 -3.79
C ASP A 66 -11.60 -7.06 -2.56
N ALA A 67 -10.36 -7.43 -2.26
CA ALA A 67 -9.63 -6.86 -1.15
C ALA A 67 -9.38 -5.35 -1.33
N VAL A 68 -9.53 -4.62 -0.24
CA VAL A 68 -9.20 -3.20 -0.14
C VAL A 68 -7.83 -3.06 0.50
N ILE A 69 -6.95 -2.30 -0.15
CA ILE A 69 -5.61 -2.02 0.33
C ILE A 69 -5.50 -0.51 0.57
N ASP A 70 -5.31 -0.14 1.84
CA ASP A 70 -5.05 1.24 2.23
C ASP A 70 -3.57 1.42 2.54
N ILE A 71 -2.97 2.50 2.01
CA ILE A 71 -1.56 2.83 2.20
C ILE A 71 -1.45 4.25 2.72
N PHE A 72 -0.92 4.39 3.92
CA PHE A 72 -0.68 5.67 4.55
C PHE A 72 0.83 5.94 4.58
N PRO A 73 1.28 7.09 4.06
CA PRO A 73 2.69 7.47 4.15
C PRO A 73 3.10 7.70 5.60
N PRO A 74 4.41 7.65 5.91
CA PRO A 74 4.90 8.04 7.23
C PRO A 74 4.37 9.43 7.59
N ALA A 75 3.92 9.56 8.84
CA ALA A 75 3.52 10.84 9.39
C ALA A 75 4.73 11.78 9.29
N ALA A 76 4.64 12.83 8.47
CA ALA A 76 5.43 14.01 8.72
C ALA A 76 4.89 14.55 10.04
N GLY A 77 5.68 14.54 11.11
CA GLY A 77 5.26 14.94 12.45
C GLY A 77 4.36 16.17 12.39
N GLY A 78 3.07 15.98 12.65
CA GLY A 78 2.09 17.06 12.74
C GLY A 78 2.25 17.73 14.09
N ILE A 79 3.31 18.52 14.28
CA ILE A 79 3.24 19.65 15.21
C ILE A 79 2.46 20.77 14.51
N GLY A 80 1.14 20.57 14.43
CA GLY A 80 0.16 21.59 14.11
C GLY A 80 -0.82 21.67 15.26
N PHE A 81 -0.31 22.00 16.46
CA PHE A 81 -1.15 22.53 17.52
C PHE A 81 -1.44 23.98 17.20
N SER A 82 -2.74 24.27 17.14
CA SER A 82 -3.41 25.56 17.34
C SER A 82 -3.21 26.66 16.29
#